data_AF-A0A067EV81-F1
#
_entry.id   AF-A0A067EV81-F1
#
_cell.length_a   1.000
_cell.length_b   1.000
_cell.length_c   1.000
_cell.angle_alpha   90.00
_cell.angle_beta   90.00
_cell.angle_gamma   90.00
#
_symmetry.space_group_name_H-M   'P 1'
#
loop_
_entity.id
_entity.type
_entity.pdbx_description
1 polymer ?
#
loop_
_entity_poly.entity_id
_entity_poly.type
_entity_poly.pdbx_seq_one_letter_code
_entity_poly.pdbx_strand_id
1 'polypeptide(L)'
;AASMLLLSLSFTWKVLAPYSGTLAVLGTVLYVLSFSLGAGPVPALLLPEIFASRIRAKAVALSLGMHWISNFVIGLYFLSVVNKFGISTVYLGFATVCLLAVLYIAVNVVETKGRSLEEIERALNPVV
;
A
#
# COMPACT_ATOMS: atom_id res chain seq x y z
N ALA A 1 -3.82 7.05 0.06
CA ALA A 1 -3.24 8.41 0.03
C ALA A 1 -4.19 9.44 0.62
N ALA A 2 -5.38 9.66 0.03
CA ALA A 2 -6.33 10.68 0.49
C ALA A 2 -6.76 10.53 1.97
N SER A 3 -7.07 9.31 2.43
CA SER A 3 -7.40 9.05 3.85
C SER A 3 -6.25 9.36 4.81
N MET A 4 -5.02 9.03 4.44
CA MET A 4 -3.82 9.35 5.23
C MET A 4 -3.51 10.86 5.26
N LEU A 5 -3.76 11.57 4.14
CA LEU A 5 -3.69 13.03 4.12
C LEU A 5 -4.76 13.66 5.04
N LEU A 6 -5.98 13.13 5.02
CA LEU A 6 -7.05 13.58 5.93
C LEU A 6 -6.63 13.43 7.40
N LEU A 7 -6.05 12.27 7.76
CA LEU A 7 -5.51 12.03 9.11
C LEU A 7 -4.39 13.01 9.46
N SER A 8 -3.46 13.28 8.55
CA SER A 8 -2.42 14.29 8.80
C SER A 8 -3.02 15.68 9.04
N LEU A 9 -3.96 16.11 8.18
CA LEU A 9 -4.56 17.44 8.29
C LEU A 9 -5.40 17.61 9.56
N SER A 10 -6.10 16.56 10.01
CA SER A 10 -6.91 16.60 11.23
C SER A 10 -6.08 16.85 12.49
N PHE A 11 -4.82 16.42 12.51
CA PHE A 11 -3.90 16.61 13.64
C PHE A 11 -2.96 17.83 13.47
N THR A 12 -2.87 18.43 12.28
CA THR A 12 -2.03 19.62 12.03
C THR A 12 -2.81 20.93 12.22
N TRP A 13 -4.03 21.02 11.69
CA TRP A 13 -4.74 22.30 11.64
C TRP A 13 -5.55 22.58 12.91
N LYS A 14 -5.20 23.69 13.59
CA LYS A 14 -5.88 24.14 14.82
C LYS A 14 -7.39 24.38 14.64
N VAL A 15 -7.81 24.78 13.44
CA VAL A 15 -9.24 24.98 13.11
C VAL A 15 -10.02 23.66 13.18
N LEU A 16 -9.37 22.53 12.90
CA LEU A 16 -9.97 21.20 12.94
C LEU A 16 -9.87 20.52 14.31
N ALA A 17 -9.19 21.15 15.28
CA ALA A 17 -8.99 20.58 16.61
C ALA A 17 -10.28 20.09 17.30
N PRO A 18 -11.42 20.82 17.24
CA PRO A 18 -12.68 20.36 17.84
C PRO A 18 -13.25 19.08 17.19
N TYR A 19 -12.92 18.82 15.93
CA TYR A 19 -13.42 17.69 15.14
C TYR A 19 -12.38 16.59 14.93
N SER A 20 -11.17 16.76 15.47
CA SER A 20 -10.02 15.89 15.25
C SER A 20 -10.32 14.42 15.54
N GLY A 21 -11.03 14.11 16.62
CA GLY A 21 -11.42 12.74 16.98
C GLY A 21 -12.34 12.10 15.93
N THR A 22 -13.40 12.80 15.51
CA THR A 22 -14.34 12.30 14.49
C THR A 22 -13.66 12.12 13.14
N LEU A 23 -12.83 13.09 12.73
CA LEU A 23 -12.05 13.01 11.48
C LEU A 23 -11.02 11.89 11.52
N ALA A 24 -10.41 11.62 12.68
CA ALA A 24 -9.49 10.51 12.86
C ALA A 24 -10.18 9.15 12.68
N VAL A 25 -11.37 8.98 13.28
CA VAL A 25 -12.17 7.76 13.08
C VAL A 25 -12.56 7.60 11.61
N LEU A 26 -13.09 8.65 10.99
CA LEU A 26 -13.50 8.62 9.59
C LEU A 26 -12.32 8.28 8.66
N GLY A 27 -11.18 8.96 8.84
CA GLY A 27 -9.97 8.72 8.05
C GLY A 27 -9.44 7.30 8.21
N THR A 28 -9.49 6.76 9.43
CA THR A 28 -9.08 5.37 9.71
C THR A 28 -10.02 4.37 9.04
N VAL A 29 -11.33 4.54 9.15
CA VAL A 29 -12.33 3.67 8.49
C VAL A 29 -12.15 3.71 6.96
N LEU A 30 -12.01 4.89 6.37
CA LEU A 30 -11.77 5.04 4.94
C LEU A 30 -10.47 4.37 4.49
N TYR A 31 -9.41 4.45 5.30
CA TYR A 31 -8.17 3.73 5.03
C TYR A 31 -8.38 2.22 5.05
N VAL A 32 -9.04 1.68 6.09
CA VAL A 32 -9.32 0.24 6.21
C VAL A 32 -10.15 -0.26 5.03
N LEU A 33 -11.21 0.45 4.66
CA LEU A 33 -12.05 0.09 3.51
C LEU A 33 -11.25 0.08 2.20
N SER A 34 -10.45 1.13 1.95
CA SER A 34 -9.62 1.22 0.74
C SER A 34 -8.57 0.12 0.68
N PHE A 35 -7.97 -0.23 1.83
CA PHE A 35 -7.00 -1.31 1.93
C PHE A 35 -7.66 -2.66 1.62
N SER A 36 -8.79 -2.96 2.26
CA SER A 36 -9.51 -4.23 2.08
C SER A 36 -10.01 -4.46 0.66
N LEU A 37 -10.33 -3.41 -0.10
CA LEU A 37 -10.79 -3.52 -1.49
C LEU A 37 -9.64 -3.65 -2.50
N GLY A 38 -8.43 -3.20 -2.15
CA GLY A 38 -7.32 -3.10 -3.08
C GLY A 38 -6.04 -3.72 -2.53
N ALA A 39 -5.24 -2.90 -1.85
CA ALA A 39 -3.88 -3.25 -1.44
C ALA A 39 -3.78 -4.48 -0.51
N GLY A 40 -4.86 -4.88 0.15
CA GLY A 40 -4.95 -6.11 0.92
C GLY A 40 -4.99 -7.37 0.04
N PRO A 41 -6.08 -7.62 -0.71
CA PRO A 41 -6.23 -8.85 -1.49
C PRO A 41 -5.46 -8.84 -2.82
N VAL A 42 -5.33 -7.70 -3.50
CA VAL A 42 -4.85 -7.66 -4.90
C VAL A 42 -3.43 -8.19 -5.06
N PRO A 43 -2.43 -7.83 -4.23
CA PRO A 43 -1.09 -8.39 -4.39
C PRO A 43 -1.04 -9.91 -4.23
N ALA A 44 -1.87 -10.49 -3.36
CA ALA A 44 -1.92 -11.93 -3.16
C ALA A 44 -2.46 -12.67 -4.40
N LEU A 45 -3.35 -12.03 -5.16
CA LEU A 45 -3.88 -12.54 -6.42
C LEU A 45 -2.90 -12.32 -7.58
N LEU A 46 -2.30 -11.13 -7.64
CA LEU A 46 -1.43 -10.70 -8.73
C LEU A 46 -0.10 -11.47 -8.77
N LEU A 47 0.54 -11.70 -7.62
CA LEU A 47 1.88 -12.29 -7.56
C LEU A 47 1.95 -13.68 -8.24
N PRO A 48 1.04 -14.63 -8.00
CA PRO A 48 1.02 -15.91 -8.73
C PRO A 48 0.80 -15.79 -10.24
N GLU A 49 0.08 -14.76 -10.69
CA GLU A 49 -0.31 -14.55 -12.10
C GLU A 49 0.84 -13.96 -12.93
N ILE A 50 1.60 -13.00 -12.35
CA ILE A 50 2.69 -12.31 -13.07
C ILE A 50 4.00 -13.10 -13.10
N PHE A 51 4.19 -14.07 -12.19
CA PHE A 51 5.41 -14.86 -12.16
C PHE A 51 5.28 -16.13 -13.02
N ALA A 52 6.28 -16.33 -13.89
CA ALA A 52 6.42 -17.54 -14.69
C ALA A 52 6.43 -18.80 -13.80
N SER A 53 5.77 -19.85 -14.27
CA SER A 53 5.56 -21.11 -13.54
C SER A 53 6.84 -21.66 -12.90
N ARG A 54 7.97 -21.60 -13.61
CA ARG A 54 9.28 -22.12 -13.17
C ARG A 54 9.81 -21.45 -11.90
N ILE A 55 9.55 -20.16 -11.69
CA ILE A 55 10.10 -19.39 -10.57
C ILE A 55 9.04 -18.94 -9.55
N ARG A 56 7.75 -19.14 -9.88
CA ARG A 56 6.60 -18.63 -9.11
C ARG A 56 6.72 -18.87 -7.62
N ALA A 57 6.98 -20.11 -7.20
CA ALA A 57 7.07 -20.44 -5.77
C ALA A 57 8.16 -19.63 -5.04
N LYS A 58 9.35 -19.47 -5.66
CA LYS A 58 10.46 -18.71 -5.06
C LYS A 58 10.17 -17.21 -5.05
N ALA A 59 9.62 -16.69 -6.13
CA ALA A 59 9.32 -15.27 -6.26
C ALA A 59 8.20 -14.82 -5.31
N VAL A 60 7.14 -15.63 -5.17
CA VAL A 60 6.07 -15.40 -4.18
C VAL A 60 6.61 -15.47 -2.75
N ALA A 61 7.45 -16.47 -2.43
CA ALA A 61 8.06 -16.59 -1.11
C ALA A 61 8.93 -15.37 -0.75
N LEU A 62 9.75 -14.89 -1.69
CA LEU A 62 10.55 -13.67 -1.50
C LEU A 62 9.66 -12.44 -1.29
N SER A 63 8.61 -12.29 -2.10
CA SER A 63 7.68 -11.16 -2.01
C SER A 63 6.96 -11.13 -0.65
N LEU A 64 6.50 -12.29 -0.18
CA LEU A 64 5.87 -12.42 1.14
C LEU A 64 6.89 -12.20 2.27
N GLY A 65 8.12 -12.68 2.12
CA GLY A 65 9.20 -12.41 3.06
C GLY A 65 9.48 -10.91 3.20
N MET A 66 9.58 -10.19 2.08
CA MET A 66 9.76 -8.73 2.07
C MET A 66 8.57 -8.00 2.69
N HIS A 67 7.35 -8.48 2.48
CA HIS A 67 6.16 -7.95 3.14
C HIS A 67 6.25 -8.07 4.67
N TRP A 68 6.60 -9.25 5.19
CA TRP A 68 6.74 -9.47 6.64
C TRP A 68 7.90 -8.68 7.25
N ILE A 69 9.03 -8.57 6.55
CA ILE A 69 10.15 -7.72 6.99
C ILE A 69 9.70 -6.26 7.09
N SER A 70 8.99 -5.75 6.08
CA SER A 70 8.48 -4.38 6.09
C SER A 70 7.51 -4.16 7.25
N ASN A 71 6.59 -5.10 7.48
CA ASN A 71 5.65 -5.05 8.59
C ASN A 71 6.37 -5.06 9.95
N PHE A 72 7.39 -5.89 10.11
CA PHE A 72 8.21 -5.94 11.32
C PHE A 72 8.92 -4.60 11.58
N VAL A 73 9.56 -4.03 10.56
CA VAL A 73 10.25 -2.73 10.66
C VAL A 73 9.27 -1.62 11.05
N ILE A 74 8.11 -1.55 10.39
CA ILE A 74 7.09 -0.55 10.73
C ILE A 74 6.62 -0.76 12.18
N GLY A 75 6.25 -1.98 12.56
CA GLY A 75 5.79 -2.29 13.91
C GLY A 75 6.82 -1.97 15.01
N LEU A 76 8.11 -2.23 14.74
CA LEU A 76 9.20 -1.98 15.67
C LEU A 76 9.45 -0.48 15.89
N TYR A 77 9.42 0.31 14.81
CA TYR A 77 9.83 1.72 14.88
C TYR A 77 8.66 2.71 14.98
N PHE A 78 7.42 2.29 14.73
CA PHE A 78 6.27 3.20 14.62
C PHE A 78 6.15 4.16 15.81
N LEU A 79 6.10 3.66 17.04
CA LEU A 79 5.96 4.51 18.23
C LEU A 79 7.19 5.42 18.43
N SER A 80 8.40 4.93 18.16
CA SER A 80 9.63 5.73 18.26
C SER A 80 9.62 6.92 17.29
N VAL A 81 9.21 6.69 16.04
CA VAL A 81 9.08 7.74 15.02
C VAL A 81 7.94 8.71 15.36
N VAL A 82 6.79 8.21 15.83
CA VAL A 82 5.67 9.05 16.27
C VAL A 82 6.08 9.96 17.43
N ASN A 83 6.80 9.43 18.43
CA ASN A 83 7.26 10.23 19.58
C ASN A 83 8.27 11.31 19.17
N LYS A 84 9.10 11.04 18.16
CA LYS A 84 10.13 11.98 17.70
C LYS A 84 9.60 13.06 16.74
N PHE A 85 8.70 12.70 15.84
CA PHE A 85 8.27 13.57 14.73
C PHE A 85 6.79 13.96 14.78
N GLY A 86 6.02 13.39 15.70
CA GLY A 86 4.58 13.58 15.81
C GLY A 86 3.79 12.69 14.85
N ILE A 87 2.59 12.29 15.28
CA ILE A 87 1.71 11.39 14.52
C ILE A 87 1.30 11.94 13.15
N SER A 88 1.12 13.26 13.06
CA SER A 88 0.74 13.91 11.80
C SER A 88 1.81 13.73 10.71
N THR A 89 3.08 13.94 11.06
CA THR A 89 4.21 13.78 10.14
C THR A 89 4.31 12.34 9.65
N VAL A 90 4.05 11.37 10.53
CA VAL A 90 4.03 9.95 10.18
C VAL A 90 2.91 9.63 9.20
N TYR A 91 1.69 10.14 9.42
CA TYR A 91 0.58 9.97 8.47
C TYR A 91 0.86 10.63 7.12
N LEU A 92 1.50 11.81 7.09
CA LEU A 92 1.93 12.44 5.84
C LEU A 92 2.96 11.57 5.09
N GLY A 93 3.90 10.97 5.81
CA GLY A 93 4.86 10.01 5.26
C GLY A 93 4.16 8.80 4.61
N PHE A 94 3.21 8.18 5.30
CA PHE A 94 2.41 7.10 4.72
C PHE A 94 1.57 7.55 3.53
N ALA A 95 1.01 8.75 3.56
CA ALA A 95 0.28 9.31 2.43
C ALA A 95 1.17 9.43 1.18
N THR A 96 2.42 9.87 1.37
CA THR A 96 3.44 9.99 0.32
C THR A 96 3.80 8.62 -0.25
N VAL A 97 4.07 7.63 0.60
CA VAL A 97 4.36 6.25 0.17
C VAL A 97 3.17 5.66 -0.60
N CYS A 98 1.94 5.87 -0.13
CA CYS A 98 0.74 5.44 -0.87
C CYS A 98 0.65 6.09 -2.26
N LEU A 99 0.98 7.38 -2.39
CA LEU A 99 0.95 8.07 -3.68
C LEU A 99 2.00 7.49 -4.63
N LEU A 100 3.23 7.29 -4.14
CA LEU A 100 4.30 6.67 -4.91
C LEU A 100 3.93 5.24 -5.35
N ALA A 101 3.27 4.48 -4.48
CA ALA A 101 2.76 3.16 -4.83
C ALA A 101 1.71 3.21 -5.95
N VAL A 102 0.77 4.16 -5.91
CA VAL A 102 -0.21 4.36 -6.99
C VAL A 102 0.49 4.68 -8.31
N LEU A 103 1.48 5.58 -8.30
CA LEU A 103 2.24 5.92 -9.50
C LEU A 103 3.02 4.72 -10.04
N TYR A 104 3.66 3.96 -9.16
CA TYR A 104 4.39 2.75 -9.55
C TYR A 104 3.47 1.73 -10.19
N ILE A 105 2.31 1.46 -9.58
CA ILE A 105 1.31 0.51 -10.09
C ILE A 105 0.80 0.97 -11.45
N ALA A 106 0.42 2.24 -11.59
CA ALA A 106 -0.13 2.78 -12.84
C ALA A 106 0.83 2.66 -14.03
N VAL A 107 2.15 2.69 -13.79
CA VAL A 107 3.17 2.64 -14.84
C VAL A 107 3.70 1.22 -15.08
N ASN A 108 3.87 0.41 -14.03
CA ASN A 108 4.64 -0.84 -14.10
C ASN A 108 3.81 -2.11 -13.95
N VAL A 109 2.58 -2.04 -13.42
CA VAL A 109 1.77 -3.22 -13.18
C VAL A 109 0.80 -3.42 -14.34
N VAL A 110 0.84 -4.62 -14.92
CA VAL A 110 -0.10 -5.03 -15.97
C VAL A 110 -1.42 -5.50 -15.37
N GLU A 111 -2.52 -5.19 -16.05
CA GLU A 111 -3.83 -5.76 -15.71
C GLU A 111 -3.87 -7.24 -16.09
N THR A 112 -4.18 -8.10 -15.12
CA THR A 112 -4.23 -9.57 -15.26
C THR A 112 -5.67 -10.10 -15.27
N LYS A 113 -6.65 -9.29 -14.86
CA LYS A 113 -8.04 -9.72 -14.73
C LYS A 113 -8.62 -10.19 -16.06
N GLY A 114 -9.09 -11.43 -16.08
CA GLY A 114 -9.76 -12.02 -17.24
C GLY A 114 -8.83 -12.35 -18.40
N ARG A 115 -7.50 -12.34 -18.19
CA ARG A 115 -6.50 -12.71 -19.19
C ARG A 115 -5.97 -14.12 -18.94
N SER A 116 -5.54 -14.80 -19.99
CA SER A 116 -4.82 -16.07 -19.85
C SER A 116 -3.39 -15.84 -19.34
N LEU A 117 -2.75 -16.87 -18.78
CA LEU A 117 -1.36 -16.75 -18.32
C LEU A 117 -0.40 -16.46 -19.48
N GLU A 118 -0.69 -16.98 -20.67
CA GLU A 118 0.10 -16.72 -21.89
C GLU A 118 -0.03 -15.25 -22.34
N GLU A 119 -1.23 -14.66 -22.25
CA GLU A 119 -1.45 -13.24 -22.55
C GLU A 119 -0.70 -12.33 -21.57
N ILE A 120 -0.70 -12.68 -20.29
CA ILE A 120 0.02 -11.95 -19.24
C ILE A 120 1.53 -12.05 -19.49
N GLU A 121 2.05 -13.23 -19.82
CA GLU A 121 3.48 -13.43 -20.10
C GLU A 121 3.96 -12.62 -21.31
N ARG A 122 3.17 -12.57 -22.38
CA ARG A 122 3.44 -11.70 -23.55
C ARG A 122 3.41 -10.21 -23.19
N ALA A 123 2.48 -9.78 -22.35
CA ALA A 123 2.41 -8.39 -21.90
C ALA A 123 3.63 -7.99 -21.05
N LEU A 124 4.21 -8.94 -20.31
CA LEU A 124 5.41 -8.74 -19.49
C LEU A 124 6.72 -8.83 -20.30
N ASN A 125 6.73 -9.60 -21.39
CA ASN A 125 7.88 -9.76 -22.30
C ASN A 125 7.46 -9.49 -23.76
N PRO A 126 7.37 -8.22 -24.19
CA PRO A 126 6.89 -7.84 -25.52
C PRO A 126 7.86 -8.19 -26.68
N VAL A 127 9.01 -8.81 -26.38
CA VAL A 127 10.08 -9.12 -27.35
C VAL A 127 10.00 -10.57 -27.88
N VAL A 128 9.05 -11.38 -27.39
CA VAL A 128 8.76 -12.74 -27.88
C VAL A 128 7.39 -12.80 -28.55
#